data_AF-T1A3Z6-F1
#
_entry.id   AF-T1A3Z6-F1
#
_cell.length_a   1.000
_cell.length_b   1.000
_cell.length_c   1.000
_cell.angle_alpha   90.00
_cell.angle_beta   90.00
_cell.angle_gamma   90.00
#
_symmetry.space_group_name_H-M   'P 1'
#
loop_
_entity.id
_entity.type
_entity.pdbx_description
1 polymer ?
#
loop_
_entity_poly.entity_id
_entity_poly.type
_entity_poly.pdbx_seq_one_letter_code
_entity_poly.pdbx_strand_id
1 'polypeptide(L)'
;GSLIAFLKLQGWMRQRPIVYPLQQPTNIAVLVVGVFFGILSVVLNQGVYLLPFFVLTLLFGILLTLPIGGADMPVVISLFNALTGIAVAMDGFSIQNYAMIVAGILVGAAGTLLTVLMARAMNRSIPSVLFGAFGATEEVGGSIQGSLKPIEADD
;
A
#
# COMPACT_ATOMS: atom_id res chain seq x y z
N GLY A 1 -4.23 -4.94 2.69
CA GLY A 1 -3.08 -4.02 2.78
C GLY A 1 -2.30 -4.25 4.04
N SER A 2 -2.71 -3.61 5.14
CA SER A 2 -1.99 -3.61 6.43
C SER A 2 -1.64 -4.99 6.96
N LEU A 3 -2.49 -6.01 6.76
CA LEU A 3 -2.18 -7.39 7.13
C LEU A 3 -0.94 -7.93 6.41
N ILE A 4 -0.80 -7.68 5.10
CA ILE A 4 0.37 -8.11 4.32
C ILE A 4 1.62 -7.35 4.77
N ALA A 5 1.49 -6.06 5.08
CA ALA A 5 2.59 -5.27 5.64
C ALA A 5 3.05 -5.84 6.99
N PHE A 6 2.11 -6.18 7.87
CA PHE A 6 2.38 -6.86 9.15
C PHE A 6 3.11 -8.19 8.93
N LEU A 7 2.59 -9.07 8.07
CA LEU A 7 3.18 -10.39 7.82
C LEU A 7 4.63 -10.29 7.31
N LYS A 8 4.93 -9.29 6.47
CA LYS A 8 6.29 -9.06 5.96
C LYS A 8 7.24 -8.54 7.05
N LEU A 9 6.80 -7.59 7.88
CA LEU A 9 7.62 -7.05 8.96
C LEU A 9 7.85 -8.06 10.09
N GLN A 10 6.85 -8.88 10.38
CA GLN A 10 6.95 -9.98 11.35
C GLN A 10 7.85 -11.13 10.87
N GLY A 11 8.26 -11.13 9.60
CA GLY A 11 9.08 -12.18 9.01
C GLY A 11 8.32 -13.47 8.65
N TRP A 12 6.99 -13.49 8.82
CA TRP A 12 6.14 -14.62 8.40
C TRP A 12 5.95 -14.68 6.88
N MET A 13 6.22 -13.57 6.19
CA MET A 13 6.27 -13.47 4.74
C MET A 13 7.63 -12.91 4.31
N ARG A 14 8.09 -13.29 3.11
CA ARG A 14 9.33 -12.77 2.52
C ARG A 14 9.28 -11.23 2.43
N GLN A 15 10.33 -10.57 2.93
CA GLN A 15 10.44 -9.10 2.89
C GLN A 15 10.73 -8.55 1.49
N ARG A 16 11.36 -9.34 0.61
CA ARG A 16 11.59 -8.94 -0.78
C ARG A 16 10.26 -8.75 -1.53
N PRO A 17 10.19 -7.80 -2.48
CA PRO A 17 9.07 -7.67 -3.41
C PRO A 17 8.62 -9.02 -3.99
N ILE A 18 7.32 -9.31 -3.95
CA ILE A 18 6.73 -10.46 -4.62
C ILE A 18 6.02 -9.94 -5.87
N VAL A 19 6.64 -10.17 -7.02
CA VAL A 19 6.15 -9.73 -8.33
C VAL A 19 5.72 -10.93 -9.17
N TYR A 20 4.76 -10.72 -10.06
CA TYR A 20 4.24 -11.76 -10.97
C TYR A 20 3.94 -11.14 -12.37
N PRO A 21 3.93 -11.94 -13.45
CA PRO A 21 3.69 -11.42 -14.79
C PRO A 21 2.29 -10.79 -14.90
N LEU A 22 2.17 -9.68 -15.64
CA LEU A 22 0.90 -8.95 -15.84
C LEU A 22 0.28 -8.37 -14.55
N GLN A 23 1.06 -8.13 -13.50
CA GLN A 23 0.54 -7.63 -12.23
C GLN A 23 -0.16 -6.26 -12.33
N GLN A 24 0.32 -5.32 -13.13
CA GLN A 24 -0.36 -4.02 -13.31
C GLN A 24 -1.77 -4.17 -13.90
N PRO A 25 -1.96 -4.81 -15.08
CA PRO A 25 -3.31 -4.98 -15.62
C PRO A 25 -4.18 -5.86 -14.72
N THR A 26 -3.63 -6.87 -14.04
CA THR A 26 -4.41 -7.67 -13.07
C THR A 26 -4.90 -6.82 -11.90
N ASN A 27 -4.03 -5.99 -11.30
CA ASN A 27 -4.40 -5.13 -10.18
C ASN A 27 -5.47 -4.11 -10.59
N ILE A 28 -5.32 -3.49 -11.78
CA ILE A 28 -6.30 -2.55 -12.32
C ILE A 28 -7.62 -3.25 -12.61
N ALA A 29 -7.60 -4.44 -13.22
CA ALA A 29 -8.81 -5.21 -13.49
C ALA A 29 -9.57 -5.55 -12.20
N VAL A 30 -8.88 -6.03 -11.16
CA VAL A 30 -9.50 -6.33 -9.86
C VAL A 30 -10.12 -5.08 -9.25
N LEU A 31 -9.44 -3.92 -9.32
CA LEU A 31 -9.97 -2.66 -8.82
C LEU A 31 -11.22 -2.21 -9.59
N VAL A 32 -11.16 -2.23 -10.93
CA VAL A 32 -12.26 -1.80 -11.80
C VAL A 32 -13.49 -2.69 -11.62
N VAL A 33 -13.31 -4.02 -11.59
CA VAL A 33 -14.41 -4.97 -11.37
C VAL A 33 -14.97 -4.81 -9.96
N GLY A 34 -14.13 -4.57 -8.95
CA GLY A 34 -14.57 -4.25 -7.60
C GLY A 34 -15.47 -3.01 -7.58
N VAL A 35 -14.97 -1.89 -8.10
CA VAL A 35 -15.72 -0.62 -8.20
C VAL A 35 -17.02 -0.81 -8.98
N PHE A 36 -17.00 -1.58 -10.07
CA PHE A 36 -18.20 -1.91 -10.84
C PHE A 36 -19.29 -2.57 -9.97
N PHE A 37 -18.94 -3.58 -9.16
CA PHE A 37 -19.90 -4.19 -8.23
C PHE A 37 -20.37 -3.22 -7.14
N GLY A 38 -19.50 -2.32 -6.67
CA GLY A 38 -19.87 -1.27 -5.72
C GLY A 38 -20.92 -0.31 -6.31
N ILE A 39 -20.70 0.16 -7.55
CA ILE A 39 -21.66 1.00 -8.26
C ILE A 39 -22.96 0.24 -8.53
N LEU A 40 -22.87 -1.01 -8.97
CA LEU A 40 -24.03 -1.85 -9.26
C LEU A 40 -24.91 -2.07 -8.02
N SER A 41 -24.29 -2.24 -6.85
CA SER A 41 -24.97 -2.32 -5.56
C SER A 41 -25.82 -1.08 -5.27
N VAL A 42 -25.31 0.11 -5.60
CA VAL A 42 -26.01 1.39 -5.37
C VAL A 42 -27.12 1.58 -6.41
N VAL A 43 -26.83 1.36 -7.69
CA VAL A 43 -27.76 1.60 -8.81
C VAL A 43 -28.94 0.63 -8.78
N LEU A 44 -28.69 -0.65 -8.53
CA LEU A 44 -29.75 -1.67 -8.48
C LEU A 44 -30.37 -1.80 -7.09
N ASN A 45 -29.78 -1.17 -6.07
CA ASN A 45 -30.19 -1.27 -4.67
C ASN A 45 -30.34 -2.72 -4.19
N GLN A 46 -29.38 -3.57 -4.56
CA GLN A 46 -29.36 -4.99 -4.20
C GLN A 46 -28.07 -5.33 -3.45
N GLY A 47 -28.21 -5.81 -2.21
CA GLY A 47 -27.08 -6.18 -1.36
C GLY A 47 -26.27 -7.38 -1.88
N VAL A 48 -26.78 -8.14 -2.85
CA VAL A 48 -26.07 -9.28 -3.47
C VAL A 48 -24.73 -8.88 -4.08
N TYR A 49 -24.59 -7.62 -4.51
CA TYR A 49 -23.38 -7.09 -5.13
C TYR A 49 -22.34 -6.59 -4.10
N LEU A 50 -22.68 -6.47 -2.82
CA LEU A 50 -21.74 -6.07 -1.77
C LEU A 50 -20.70 -7.16 -1.50
N LEU A 51 -21.10 -8.43 -1.52
CA LEU A 51 -20.17 -9.54 -1.27
C LEU A 51 -19.01 -9.57 -2.29
N PRO A 52 -19.26 -9.58 -3.62
CA PRO A 52 -18.16 -9.53 -4.59
C PRO A 52 -17.35 -8.23 -4.49
N PHE A 53 -17.98 -7.08 -4.17
CA PHE A 53 -17.26 -5.82 -3.92
C PHE A 53 -16.25 -5.96 -2.76
N PHE A 54 -16.67 -6.48 -1.60
CA PHE A 54 -15.79 -6.65 -0.44
C PHE A 54 -14.67 -7.66 -0.69
N VAL A 55 -14.98 -8.79 -1.35
CA VAL A 55 -13.96 -9.80 -1.69
C VAL A 55 -12.91 -9.23 -2.64
N LEU A 56 -13.33 -8.49 -3.68
CA LEU A 56 -12.41 -7.92 -4.66
C LEU A 56 -11.57 -6.78 -4.09
N THR A 57 -12.14 -5.92 -3.25
CA THR A 57 -11.39 -4.83 -2.59
C THR A 57 -10.41 -5.36 -1.56
N LEU A 58 -10.76 -6.43 -0.83
CA LEU A 58 -9.84 -7.13 0.06
C LEU A 58 -8.68 -7.75 -0.73
N LEU A 59 -8.99 -8.44 -1.84
CA LEU A 59 -8.00 -9.00 -2.75
C LEU A 59 -7.10 -7.91 -3.33
N PHE A 60 -7.66 -6.80 -3.80
CA PHE A 60 -6.90 -5.65 -4.28
C PHE A 60 -5.93 -5.14 -3.22
N GLY A 61 -6.37 -5.02 -1.97
CA GLY A 61 -5.52 -4.65 -0.85
C GLY A 61 -4.34 -5.60 -0.62
N ILE A 62 -4.49 -6.90 -0.93
CA ILE A 62 -3.38 -7.87 -0.90
C ILE A 62 -2.45 -7.61 -2.10
N LEU A 63 -3.00 -7.59 -3.31
CA LEU A 63 -2.27 -7.46 -4.57
C LEU A 63 -1.46 -6.15 -4.67
N LEU A 64 -1.97 -5.06 -4.08
CA LEU A 64 -1.30 -3.77 -4.01
C LEU A 64 -0.06 -3.81 -3.10
N THR A 65 -0.05 -4.65 -2.06
CA THR A 65 1.01 -4.65 -1.02
C THR A 65 2.09 -5.71 -1.27
N LEU A 66 1.78 -6.73 -2.07
CA LEU A 66 2.74 -7.78 -2.46
C LEU A 66 4.03 -7.27 -3.16
N PRO A 67 3.99 -6.32 -4.10
CA PRO A 67 5.19 -5.86 -4.81
C PRO A 67 6.05 -4.91 -3.99
N ILE A 68 5.58 -4.48 -2.81
CA ILE A 68 6.29 -3.49 -2.01
C ILE A 68 7.36 -4.20 -1.17
N GLY A 69 8.59 -3.69 -1.18
CA GLY A 69 9.70 -4.22 -0.37
C GLY A 69 9.57 -3.90 1.11
N GLY A 70 10.19 -4.71 1.96
CA GLY A 70 10.20 -4.54 3.41
C GLY A 70 10.75 -3.18 3.86
N ALA A 71 11.77 -2.66 3.17
CA ALA A 71 12.37 -1.35 3.45
C ALA A 71 11.37 -0.19 3.28
N ASP A 72 10.40 -0.31 2.38
CA ASP A 72 9.42 0.74 2.10
C ASP A 72 8.10 0.56 2.88
N MET A 73 7.97 -0.51 3.66
CA MET A 73 6.78 -0.80 4.44
C MET A 73 6.36 0.34 5.39
N PRO A 74 7.26 1.08 6.06
CA PRO A 74 6.86 2.19 6.92
C PRO A 74 6.02 3.26 6.20
N VAL A 75 6.38 3.62 4.96
CA VAL A 75 5.65 4.58 4.14
C VAL A 75 4.25 4.04 3.80
N VAL A 76 4.16 2.75 3.49
CA VAL A 76 2.89 2.10 3.13
C VAL A 76 1.96 1.94 4.31
N ILE A 77 2.49 1.69 5.51
CA ILE A 77 1.70 1.66 6.74
C ILE A 77 1.08 3.03 7.00
N SER A 78 1.87 4.10 6.85
CA SER A 78 1.38 5.47 6.96
C SER A 78 0.28 5.79 5.93
N LEU A 79 0.46 5.32 4.69
CA LEU A 79 -0.55 5.47 3.65
C LEU A 79 -1.86 4.75 4.00
N PHE A 80 -1.78 3.51 4.49
CA PHE A 80 -2.98 2.77 4.91
C PHE A 80 -3.65 3.38 6.15
N ASN A 81 -2.88 4.00 7.04
CA ASN A 81 -3.45 4.78 8.15
C ASN A 81 -4.25 5.99 7.63
N ALA A 82 -3.70 6.73 6.66
CA ALA A 82 -4.41 7.84 6.03
C ALA A 82 -5.71 7.39 5.34
N LEU A 83 -5.65 6.29 4.57
CA LEU A 83 -6.82 5.72 3.90
C LEU A 83 -7.89 5.24 4.88
N THR A 84 -7.48 4.70 6.04
CA THR A 84 -8.42 4.31 7.10
C THR A 84 -9.15 5.53 7.67
N GLY A 85 -8.43 6.63 7.93
CA GLY A 85 -9.04 7.89 8.36
C GLY A 85 -10.05 8.44 7.35
N ILE A 86 -9.69 8.46 6.06
CA ILE A 86 -10.60 8.90 4.99
C ILE A 86 -11.83 7.99 4.92
N ALA A 87 -11.66 6.67 5.03
CA ALA A 87 -12.78 5.73 5.03
C ALA A 87 -13.73 5.95 6.22
N VAL A 88 -13.19 6.17 7.42
CA VAL A 88 -13.99 6.50 8.62
C VAL A 88 -14.75 7.82 8.45
N ALA A 89 -14.14 8.82 7.81
CA ALA A 89 -14.83 10.08 7.52
C ALA A 89 -16.00 9.88 6.53
N MET A 90 -15.79 9.09 5.46
CA MET A 90 -16.83 8.76 4.49
C MET A 90 -17.98 7.98 5.12
N ASP A 91 -17.68 7.01 5.99
CA ASP A 91 -18.69 6.28 6.75
C ASP A 91 -19.47 7.23 7.70
N GLY A 92 -18.77 8.18 8.33
CA GLY A 92 -19.37 9.22 9.15
C GLY A 92 -20.38 10.09 8.38
N PHE A 93 -20.12 10.41 7.12
CA PHE A 93 -21.11 11.07 6.25
C PHE A 93 -22.33 10.18 5.96
N SER A 94 -22.13 8.87 5.79
CA SER A 94 -23.23 7.93 5.53
C SER A 94 -24.23 7.86 6.68
N ILE A 95 -23.76 7.96 7.93
CA ILE A 95 -24.60 7.86 9.14
C ILE A 95 -24.81 9.22 9.85
N GLN A 96 -24.39 10.33 9.25
CA GLN A 96 -24.50 11.69 9.81
C GLN A 96 -23.84 11.84 11.20
N ASN A 97 -22.70 11.19 11.42
CA ASN A 97 -21.95 11.24 12.69
C ASN A 97 -20.76 12.22 12.60
N TYR A 98 -20.92 13.40 13.20
CA TYR A 98 -19.89 14.44 13.20
C TYR A 98 -18.57 14.02 13.87
N ALA A 99 -18.62 13.20 14.93
CA ALA A 99 -17.39 12.75 15.60
C ALA A 99 -16.54 11.89 14.66
N MET A 100 -17.17 11.00 13.89
CA MET A 100 -16.48 10.18 12.89
C MET A 100 -15.95 11.00 11.72
N ILE A 101 -16.72 11.99 11.25
CA ILE A 101 -16.28 12.89 10.17
C ILE A 101 -15.03 13.66 10.60
N VAL A 102 -15.08 14.31 11.77
CA VAL A 102 -13.98 15.15 12.27
C VAL A 102 -12.75 14.30 12.61
N ALA A 103 -12.92 13.19 13.34
CA ALA A 103 -11.81 12.32 13.68
C ALA A 103 -11.19 11.66 12.42
N GLY A 104 -12.02 11.16 11.50
CA GLY A 104 -11.58 10.51 10.28
C GLY A 104 -10.78 11.45 9.38
N ILE A 105 -11.28 12.67 9.12
CA ILE A 105 -10.59 13.62 8.24
C ILE A 105 -9.29 14.12 8.88
N LEU A 106 -9.25 14.30 10.20
CA LEU A 106 -8.03 14.66 10.93
C LEU A 106 -6.95 13.58 10.76
N VAL A 107 -7.30 12.32 10.98
CA VAL A 107 -6.39 11.18 10.78
C VAL A 107 -5.96 11.05 9.32
N GLY A 108 -6.90 11.20 8.38
CA GLY A 108 -6.64 11.12 6.94
C GLY A 108 -5.66 12.18 6.45
N ALA A 109 -5.86 13.44 6.85
CA ALA A 109 -4.99 14.55 6.48
C ALA A 109 -3.59 14.43 7.11
N ALA A 110 -3.52 14.13 8.41
CA ALA A 110 -2.26 13.96 9.13
C ALA A 110 -1.47 12.75 8.58
N GLY A 111 -2.14 11.63 8.33
CA GLY A 111 -1.52 10.43 7.75
C GLY A 111 -1.00 10.67 6.33
N THR A 112 -1.75 11.40 5.50
CA THR A 112 -1.31 11.73 4.14
C THR A 112 -0.07 12.61 4.16
N LEU A 113 -0.05 13.64 5.00
CA LEU A 113 1.13 14.50 5.17
C LEU A 113 2.34 13.70 5.69
N LEU A 114 2.13 12.87 6.70
CA LEU A 114 3.18 12.00 7.25
C LEU A 114 3.75 11.06 6.18
N THR A 115 2.88 10.45 5.36
CA THR A 115 3.29 9.57 4.24
C THR A 115 4.22 10.31 3.28
N VAL A 116 3.88 11.55 2.91
CA VAL A 116 4.71 12.38 2.02
C VAL A 116 6.06 12.70 2.66
N LEU A 117 6.07 13.11 3.94
CA LEU A 117 7.30 13.45 4.65
C LEU A 117 8.22 12.24 4.81
N MET A 118 7.67 11.06 5.11
CA MET A 118 8.44 9.81 5.21
C MET A 118 9.05 9.41 3.86
N ALA A 119 8.27 9.47 2.78
CA ALA A 119 8.78 9.16 1.44
C ALA A 119 9.94 10.11 1.06
N ARG A 120 9.77 11.41 1.30
CA ARG A 120 10.82 12.42 1.06
C ARG A 120 12.05 12.19 1.91
N ALA A 121 11.90 11.88 3.19
CA ALA A 121 13.02 11.57 4.09
C ALA A 121 13.82 10.32 3.64
N MET A 122 13.16 9.40 2.96
CA MET A 122 13.79 8.22 2.35
C MET A 122 14.34 8.47 0.94
N ASN A 123 14.34 9.70 0.43
CA ASN A 123 14.70 10.05 -0.94
C ASN A 123 13.91 9.26 -2.01
N ARG A 124 12.66 8.90 -1.71
CA ARG A 124 11.76 8.19 -2.64
C ARG A 124 10.48 8.98 -2.86
N SER A 125 9.81 8.71 -3.98
CA SER A 125 8.47 9.26 -4.26
C SER A 125 7.40 8.22 -3.92
N ILE A 126 6.18 8.66 -3.63
CA ILE A 126 5.07 7.73 -3.36
C ILE A 126 4.85 6.75 -4.53
N PRO A 127 4.86 7.19 -5.80
CA PRO A 127 4.79 6.25 -6.92
C PRO A 127 5.96 5.27 -6.95
N SER A 128 7.19 5.69 -6.63
CA SER A 128 8.32 4.76 -6.61
C SER A 128 8.26 3.77 -5.45
N VAL A 129 7.60 4.10 -4.34
CA VAL A 129 7.33 3.15 -3.25
C VAL A 129 6.24 2.15 -3.64
N LEU A 130 5.13 2.62 -4.20
CA LEU A 130 4.00 1.76 -4.57
C LEU A 130 4.27 0.90 -5.82
N PHE A 131 5.07 1.43 -6.74
CA PHE A 131 5.28 0.85 -8.07
C PHE A 131 6.74 0.56 -8.43
N GLY A 132 7.71 0.76 -7.53
CA GLY A 132 9.13 0.61 -7.84
C GLY A 132 9.60 -0.81 -8.19
N ALA A 133 8.86 -1.84 -7.79
CA ALA A 133 9.19 -3.23 -8.15
C ALA A 133 8.70 -3.62 -9.56
N PHE A 134 7.89 -2.77 -10.21
CA PHE A 134 7.42 -3.02 -11.57
C PHE A 134 8.49 -2.60 -12.57
N GLY A 135 9.20 -3.58 -13.12
CA GLY A 135 10.26 -3.32 -14.12
C GLY A 135 11.68 -3.36 -13.54
N ALA A 136 11.86 -3.77 -12.29
CA ALA A 136 13.17 -4.19 -11.79
C ALA A 136 13.54 -5.52 -12.48
N THR A 137 14.09 -5.43 -13.69
CA THR A 137 15.04 -6.44 -14.19
C THR A 137 16.17 -6.51 -13.17
N GLU A 138 16.69 -7.71 -12.86
CA GLU A 138 17.93 -7.84 -12.11
C GLU A 138 19.00 -7.02 -12.85
N GLU A 139 19.29 -5.81 -12.36
CA GLU A 139 20.50 -5.14 -12.78
C GLU A 139 21.63 -6.02 -12.26
N VAL A 140 22.34 -6.66 -13.19
CA VAL A 140 23.64 -7.27 -12.92
C VAL A 140 24.54 -6.12 -12.52
N GLY A 141 24.54 -5.80 -11.22
CA GLY A 141 25.33 -4.74 -10.64
C GLY A 141 26.78 -4.95 -11.04
N GLY A 142 27.40 -3.92 -11.63
CA GLY A 142 28.80 -3.96 -12.01
C GLY A 142 29.65 -4.47 -10.85
N SER A 143 30.55 -5.41 -11.14
CA SER A 143 31.45 -5.99 -10.15
C SER A 143 32.14 -4.87 -9.36
N ILE A 144 31.93 -4.82 -8.04
CA ILE A 144 32.63 -3.89 -7.16
C ILE A 144 34.12 -4.23 -7.26
N GLN A 145 34.90 -3.35 -7.89
CA GLN A 145 36.36 -3.48 -7.95
C GLN A 145 36.98 -2.76 -6.75
N GLY A 146 37.65 -3.53 -5.90
CA GLY A 146 38.39 -3.02 -4.74
C GLY A 146 38.36 -3.99 -3.57
N SER A 147 39.41 -3.99 -2.75
CA SER A 147 39.43 -4.69 -1.46
C SER A 147 39.18 -3.69 -0.34
N LEU A 148 38.26 -4.01 0.58
CA LEU A 148 38.16 -3.29 1.85
C LEU A 148 39.48 -3.46 2.61
N LYS A 149 40.11 -2.34 3.01
CA LYS A 149 41.24 -2.38 3.95
C LYS A 149 40.66 -2.31 5.35
N PRO A 150 40.70 -3.38 6.15
CA PRO A 150 40.38 -3.29 7.57
C PRO A 150 41.40 -2.37 8.25
N ILE A 151 40.94 -1.55 9.17
CA ILE A 151 41.76 -0.77 10.09
C ILE A 151 41.53 -1.36 11.48
N GLU A 152 42.61 -1.62 12.23
CA GLU A 152 42.47 -2.06 13.62
C GLU A 152 42.21 -0.85 14.53
N ALA A 153 41.71 -1.10 15.75
CA ALA A 153 41.41 -0.01 16.68
C ALA A 153 42.64 0.79 17.13
N ASP A 154 43.84 0.25 16.90
CA ASP A 154 45.13 0.83 17.27
C ASP A 154 45.85 1.56 16.10
N ASP A 155 45.30 1.51 14.88
CA ASP A 155 45.76 2.24 13.68
C ASP A 155 45.07 3.62 13.53
#